data_AF-A0A437UBS1-F1
#
_entry.id   AF-A0A437UBS1-F1
#
_cell.length_a   1.000
_cell.length_b   1.000
_cell.length_c   1.000
_cell.angle_alpha   90.00
_cell.angle_beta   90.00
_cell.angle_gamma   90.00
#
_symmetry.space_group_name_H-M   'P 1'
#
loop_
_entity.id
_entity.type
_entity.pdbx_description
1 polymer ?
#
loop_
_entity_poly.entity_id
_entity_poly.type
_entity_poly.pdbx_seq_one_letter_code
_entity_poly.pdbx_strand_id
1 'polypeptide(L)'
;MDKREYLISLQFEQGWKIDMNSYNSFPIFDNTIVFSANNKIIGKELYIEFENEEIGYILYEILIRRDNFKFNFNEDSRIYNTVSSDLNLDNLLKTLNKKINYNDLNLVGLKVYGGWEIILNRLYKSIQNYVENEFVFLAINNKNIIEVIFDKEIGYLANTGKLKNKKQTDFINFQDVENLKSLNFSDMESLVDFMENYFIKPD
;
A
#
# COMPACT_ATOMS: atom_id res chain seq x y z
N MET A 1 21.39 10.81 6.50
CA MET A 1 20.36 9.94 5.89
C MET A 1 19.31 10.90 5.35
N ASP A 2 19.28 11.11 4.03
CA ASP A 2 18.36 12.08 3.45
C ASP A 2 16.91 11.70 3.73
N LYS A 3 16.14 12.71 4.13
CA LYS A 3 14.74 12.58 4.49
C LYS A 3 13.96 12.34 3.20
N ARG A 4 13.66 11.09 2.89
CA ARG A 4 12.76 10.75 1.78
C ARG A 4 11.37 11.28 2.11
N GLU A 5 10.79 12.07 1.22
CA GLU A 5 9.40 12.47 1.32
C GLU A 5 8.55 11.43 0.58
N TYR A 6 7.45 11.02 1.19
CA TYR A 6 6.54 9.97 0.68
C TYR A 6 5.22 10.60 0.26
N LEU A 7 4.50 9.97 -0.68
CA LEU A 7 3.15 10.40 -0.99
C LEU A 7 2.27 10.10 0.22
N ILE A 8 1.74 11.16 0.83
CA ILE A 8 0.98 11.12 2.08
C ILE A 8 -0.43 10.57 1.86
N SER A 9 -0.91 10.53 0.60
CA SER A 9 -2.28 10.14 0.26
C SER A 9 -2.33 9.01 -0.75
N LEU A 10 -2.23 7.78 -0.26
CA LEU A 10 -2.57 6.58 -1.01
C LEU A 10 -3.39 5.64 -0.13
N GLN A 11 -4.68 5.49 -0.46
CA GLN A 11 -5.58 4.56 0.20
C GLN A 11 -5.46 3.20 -0.49
N PHE A 12 -4.92 2.21 0.23
CA PHE A 12 -4.71 0.86 -0.31
C PHE A 12 -5.79 -0.11 0.11
N GLU A 13 -6.23 -0.99 -0.79
CA GLU A 13 -7.21 -2.03 -0.47
C GLU A 13 -6.89 -3.34 -1.22
N GLN A 14 -7.02 -4.50 -0.57
CA GLN A 14 -7.12 -5.81 -1.21
C GLN A 14 -5.98 -6.19 -2.19
N GLY A 15 -4.78 -6.43 -1.68
CA GLY A 15 -3.71 -7.10 -2.42
C GLY A 15 -2.81 -6.18 -3.25
N TRP A 16 -2.89 -4.86 -3.07
CA TRP A 16 -1.90 -3.95 -3.63
C TRP A 16 -0.56 -4.15 -2.92
N LYS A 17 0.47 -4.44 -3.74
CA LYS A 17 1.86 -4.40 -3.34
C LYS A 17 2.49 -3.11 -3.84
N ILE A 18 3.11 -2.36 -2.93
CA ILE A 18 3.80 -1.12 -3.24
C ILE A 18 5.24 -1.43 -3.57
N ASP A 19 5.68 -1.13 -4.78
CA ASP A 19 7.08 -1.30 -5.17
C ASP A 19 7.85 0.00 -4.90
N MET A 20 7.23 1.15 -5.18
CA MET A 20 7.80 2.47 -4.90
C MET A 20 6.73 3.48 -4.49
N ASN A 21 7.08 4.35 -3.54
CA ASN A 21 6.25 5.48 -3.14
C ASN A 21 7.17 6.58 -2.61
N SER A 22 7.54 7.53 -3.47
CA SER A 22 8.42 8.64 -3.15
C SER A 22 7.85 9.92 -3.76
N TYR A 23 7.70 10.97 -2.96
CA TYR A 23 7.26 12.28 -3.43
C TYR A 23 8.45 13.11 -3.96
N ASN A 24 9.56 13.11 -3.22
CA ASN A 24 10.79 13.82 -3.59
C ASN A 24 12.00 12.93 -3.28
N SER A 25 12.50 12.21 -4.28
CA SER A 25 13.74 11.45 -4.17
C SER A 25 14.83 12.10 -5.01
N PHE A 26 15.52 13.13 -4.46
CA PHE A 26 16.63 13.83 -5.14
C PHE A 26 16.19 14.52 -6.46
N PRO A 27 17.01 15.30 -7.21
CA PRO A 27 16.48 16.03 -8.36
C PRO A 27 15.71 15.07 -9.26
N ILE A 28 14.43 15.38 -9.49
CA ILE A 28 13.57 14.55 -10.31
C ILE A 28 14.06 14.74 -11.75
N PHE A 29 14.67 13.71 -12.31
CA PHE A 29 15.12 13.71 -13.69
C PHE A 29 13.95 13.31 -14.59
N ASP A 30 14.03 13.68 -15.86
CA ASP A 30 13.09 13.22 -16.87
C ASP A 30 12.96 11.68 -16.84
N ASN A 31 11.73 11.20 -16.98
CA ASN A 31 11.35 9.77 -16.92
C ASN A 31 11.61 9.10 -15.56
N THR A 32 11.43 9.83 -14.46
CA THR A 32 11.57 9.26 -13.10
C THR A 32 10.25 8.72 -12.60
N ILE A 33 10.17 7.41 -12.33
CA ILE A 33 9.04 6.83 -11.62
C ILE A 33 9.08 7.30 -10.16
N VAL A 34 7.97 7.87 -9.67
CA VAL A 34 7.82 8.37 -8.29
C VAL A 34 6.89 7.48 -7.47
N PHE A 35 6.01 6.74 -8.14
CA PHE A 35 5.12 5.76 -7.52
C PHE A 35 4.98 4.53 -8.40
N SER A 36 4.95 3.34 -7.80
CA SER A 36 4.52 2.13 -8.49
C SER A 36 3.90 1.13 -7.52
N ALA A 37 2.82 0.50 -7.97
CA ALA A 37 2.14 -0.55 -7.25
C ALA A 37 1.55 -1.59 -8.21
N ASN A 38 1.46 -2.83 -7.76
CA ASN A 38 0.86 -3.92 -8.50
C ASN A 38 -0.17 -4.68 -7.65
N ASN A 39 -1.22 -5.19 -8.29
CA ASN A 39 -2.20 -6.05 -7.69
C ASN A 39 -2.33 -7.32 -8.53
N LYS A 40 -1.71 -8.40 -8.06
CA LYS A 40 -1.67 -9.68 -8.77
C LYS A 40 -2.99 -10.45 -8.72
N ILE A 41 -3.90 -10.10 -7.81
CA ILE A 41 -5.22 -10.73 -7.69
C ILE A 41 -6.09 -10.31 -8.87
N ILE A 42 -6.03 -9.03 -9.24
CA ILE A 42 -6.83 -8.46 -10.34
C ILE A 42 -6.02 -8.19 -11.62
N GLY A 43 -4.71 -8.40 -11.59
CA GLY A 43 -3.82 -8.24 -12.75
C GLY A 43 -3.69 -6.81 -13.22
N LYS A 44 -3.45 -5.90 -12.28
CA LYS A 44 -3.25 -4.48 -12.56
C LYS A 44 -1.92 -3.98 -12.02
N GLU A 45 -1.30 -3.05 -12.73
CA GLU A 45 -0.21 -2.23 -12.22
C GLU A 45 -0.55 -0.76 -12.43
N LEU A 46 -0.09 0.08 -11.50
CA LEU A 46 -0.23 1.53 -11.56
C LEU A 46 1.15 2.11 -11.31
N TYR A 47 1.54 3.11 -12.08
CA TYR A 47 2.74 3.89 -11.76
C TYR A 47 2.55 5.35 -12.16
N ILE A 48 3.23 6.23 -11.42
CA ILE A 48 3.35 7.64 -11.76
C ILE A 48 4.80 7.91 -12.13
N GLU A 49 4.98 8.51 -13.29
CA GLU A 49 6.26 8.95 -13.80
C GLU A 49 6.28 10.47 -13.92
N PHE A 50 7.37 11.10 -13.51
CA PHE A 50 7.67 12.46 -13.90
C PHE A 50 8.36 12.43 -15.27
N GLU A 51 7.69 13.00 -16.27
CA GLU A 51 8.13 13.01 -17.66
C GLU A 51 9.19 14.11 -17.87
N ASN A 52 8.84 15.38 -17.63
CA ASN A 52 9.71 16.57 -17.70
C ASN A 52 8.95 17.81 -17.19
N GLU A 53 9.58 18.99 -17.17
CA GLU A 53 8.96 20.24 -16.70
C GLU A 53 7.78 20.75 -17.57
N GLU A 54 7.71 20.35 -18.85
CA GLU A 54 6.63 20.79 -19.75
C GLU A 54 5.35 19.95 -19.59
N ILE A 55 5.51 18.63 -19.36
CA ILE A 55 4.41 17.67 -19.25
C ILE A 55 4.03 17.41 -17.78
N GLY A 56 5.02 17.42 -16.89
CA GLY A 56 4.87 17.11 -15.48
C GLY A 56 4.82 15.61 -15.21
N TYR A 57 3.81 15.18 -14.47
CA TYR A 57 3.62 13.80 -14.08
C TYR A 57 2.58 13.11 -14.94
N ILE A 58 2.75 11.81 -15.18
CA ILE A 58 1.83 10.96 -15.91
C ILE A 58 1.47 9.74 -15.05
N LEU A 59 0.18 9.49 -14.89
CA LEU A 59 -0.35 8.27 -14.28
C LEU A 59 -0.67 7.25 -15.36
N TYR A 60 -0.05 6.08 -15.25
CA TYR A 60 -0.30 4.93 -16.11
C TYR A 60 -1.06 3.82 -15.38
N GLU A 61 -1.94 3.14 -16.11
CA GLU A 61 -2.58 1.90 -15.71
C GLU A 61 -2.21 0.79 -16.71
N ILE A 62 -1.59 -0.26 -16.20
CA ILE A 62 -1.24 -1.44 -16.96
C ILE A 62 -2.23 -2.55 -16.61
N LEU A 63 -2.90 -3.09 -17.62
CA LEU A 63 -3.71 -4.30 -17.49
C LEU A 63 -2.90 -5.50 -17.95
N ILE A 64 -2.87 -6.55 -17.12
CA ILE A 64 -2.12 -7.78 -17.40
C ILE A 64 -3.07 -8.82 -17.99
N ARG A 65 -2.75 -9.29 -19.21
CA ARG A 65 -3.54 -10.34 -19.87
C ARG A 65 -3.43 -11.66 -19.10
N ARG A 66 -4.53 -12.41 -19.14
CA ARG A 66 -4.55 -13.80 -18.66
C ARG A 66 -4.22 -14.74 -19.81
N ASP A 67 -3.42 -15.74 -19.50
CA ASP A 67 -3.21 -16.93 -20.31
C ASP A 67 -3.40 -18.16 -19.42
N ASN A 68 -4.16 -19.16 -19.90
CA ASN A 68 -4.46 -20.39 -19.15
C ASN A 68 -4.88 -20.14 -17.69
N PHE A 69 -5.82 -19.21 -17.47
CA PHE A 69 -6.35 -18.79 -16.16
C PHE A 69 -5.32 -18.16 -15.19
N LYS A 70 -4.12 -17.82 -15.65
CA LYS A 70 -3.09 -17.14 -14.86
C LYS A 70 -2.73 -15.81 -15.50
N PHE A 71 -2.34 -14.82 -14.71
CA PHE A 71 -1.80 -13.57 -15.24
C PHE A 71 -0.43 -13.83 -15.86
N ASN A 72 -0.24 -13.40 -17.10
CA ASN A 72 1.02 -13.47 -17.80
C ASN A 72 1.76 -12.14 -17.64
N PHE A 73 2.82 -12.15 -16.82
CA PHE A 73 3.58 -10.94 -16.49
C PHE A 73 4.67 -10.59 -17.53
N ASN A 74 4.71 -11.28 -18.67
CA ASN A 74 5.59 -10.92 -19.77
C ASN A 74 5.18 -9.57 -20.38
N GLU A 75 6.13 -8.80 -20.89
CA GLU A 75 5.90 -7.46 -21.46
C GLU A 75 4.83 -7.45 -22.57
N ASP A 76 4.85 -8.43 -23.48
CA ASP A 76 3.86 -8.52 -24.57
C ASP A 76 2.42 -8.75 -24.09
N SER A 77 2.25 -9.14 -22.82
CA SER A 77 0.94 -9.36 -22.20
C SER A 77 0.43 -8.13 -21.44
N ARG A 78 1.20 -7.05 -21.40
CA ARG A 78 0.85 -5.80 -20.73
C ARG A 78 0.17 -4.85 -21.71
N ILE A 79 -0.98 -4.32 -21.30
CA ILE A 79 -1.69 -3.27 -22.03
C ILE A 79 -1.51 -1.97 -21.25
N TYR A 80 -0.69 -1.08 -21.80
CA TYR A 80 -0.37 0.22 -21.21
C TYR A 80 -1.46 1.24 -21.56
N ASN A 81 -2.03 1.89 -20.55
CA ASN A 81 -2.99 2.98 -20.72
C ASN A 81 -2.51 4.21 -19.96
N THR A 82 -2.44 5.35 -20.64
CA THR A 82 -2.30 6.64 -19.97
C THR A 82 -3.65 7.02 -19.37
N VAL A 83 -3.70 7.21 -18.05
CA VAL A 83 -4.93 7.58 -17.33
C VAL A 83 -5.10 9.09 -17.32
N SER A 84 -4.03 9.81 -16.97
CA SER A 84 -4.02 11.27 -16.88
C SER A 84 -2.59 11.78 -16.78
N SER A 85 -2.38 13.05 -17.14
CA SER A 85 -1.17 13.80 -16.87
C SER A 85 -1.50 15.12 -16.19
N ASP A 86 -0.60 15.61 -15.33
CA ASP A 86 -0.74 16.88 -14.64
C ASP A 86 0.63 17.39 -14.17
N LEU A 87 0.84 18.70 -14.22
CA LEU A 87 2.02 19.36 -13.64
C LEU A 87 2.03 19.25 -12.10
N ASN A 88 0.84 19.13 -11.49
CA ASN A 88 0.67 18.96 -10.06
C ASN A 88 0.35 17.49 -9.71
N LEU A 89 1.31 16.85 -9.05
CA LEU A 89 1.19 15.47 -8.58
C LEU A 89 -0.05 15.24 -7.69
N ASP A 90 -0.46 16.21 -6.88
CA ASP A 90 -1.63 16.06 -5.99
C ASP A 90 -2.94 15.80 -6.75
N ASN A 91 -3.05 16.30 -7.98
CA ASN A 91 -4.20 16.02 -8.82
C ASN A 91 -4.21 14.57 -9.30
N LEU A 92 -3.03 14.03 -9.66
CA LEU A 92 -2.91 12.61 -10.00
C LEU A 92 -3.16 11.70 -8.79
N LEU A 93 -2.78 12.12 -7.58
CA LEU A 93 -3.04 11.33 -6.37
C LEU A 93 -4.53 11.11 -6.13
N LYS A 94 -5.39 12.08 -6.43
CA LYS A 94 -6.86 11.90 -6.34
C LYS A 94 -7.35 10.83 -7.32
N THR A 95 -6.82 10.82 -8.54
CA THR A 95 -7.17 9.80 -9.56
C THR A 95 -6.63 8.43 -9.18
N LEU A 96 -5.38 8.38 -8.71
CA LEU A 96 -4.72 7.17 -8.24
C LEU A 96 -5.49 6.55 -7.06
N ASN A 97 -5.91 7.36 -6.08
CA ASN A 97 -6.74 6.92 -4.95
C ASN A 97 -8.03 6.27 -5.43
N LYS A 98 -8.74 6.84 -6.41
CA LYS A 98 -9.94 6.22 -6.98
C LYS A 98 -9.67 4.90 -7.70
N LYS A 99 -8.48 4.72 -8.28
CA LYS A 99 -8.09 3.46 -8.93
C LYS A 99 -7.79 2.35 -7.93
N ILE A 100 -7.19 2.71 -6.78
CA ILE A 100 -6.78 1.76 -5.74
C ILE A 100 -7.94 1.47 -4.76
N ASN A 101 -8.67 2.49 -4.33
CA ASN A 101 -9.87 2.43 -3.49
C ASN A 101 -11.13 2.67 -4.35
N TYR A 102 -11.42 1.74 -5.25
CA TYR A 102 -12.49 1.88 -6.25
C TYR A 102 -13.91 1.82 -5.65
N ASN A 103 -14.04 1.37 -4.39
CA ASN A 103 -15.31 1.33 -3.66
C ASN A 103 -15.60 2.66 -2.92
N ASP A 104 -14.73 3.67 -3.04
CA ASP A 104 -14.84 4.97 -2.37
C ASP A 104 -15.06 4.85 -0.86
N LEU A 105 -14.38 3.88 -0.24
CA LEU A 105 -14.44 3.66 1.19
C LEU A 105 -13.77 4.83 1.92
N ASN A 106 -14.32 5.26 3.06
CA ASN A 106 -13.75 6.34 3.87
C ASN A 106 -12.52 5.87 4.69
N LEU A 107 -11.52 5.36 3.98
CA LEU A 107 -10.29 4.81 4.55
C LEU A 107 -9.32 5.92 4.94
N VAL A 108 -8.46 5.59 5.89
CA VAL A 108 -7.32 6.38 6.29
C VAL A 108 -6.23 6.23 5.22
N GLY A 109 -5.62 7.35 4.84
CA GLY A 109 -4.44 7.33 3.97
C GLY A 109 -3.21 6.90 4.75
N LEU A 110 -2.34 6.12 4.12
CA LEU A 110 -1.12 5.60 4.76
C LEU A 110 0.09 5.85 3.87
N LYS A 111 1.19 6.33 4.45
CA LYS A 111 2.51 6.27 3.84
C LYS A 111 3.07 4.87 3.96
N VAL A 112 2.96 4.12 2.86
CA VAL A 112 3.58 2.80 2.73
C VAL A 112 4.76 2.90 1.77
N TYR A 113 5.93 2.43 2.18
CA TYR A 113 7.13 2.44 1.35
C TYR A 113 7.59 1.02 1.02
N GLY A 114 7.55 0.65 -0.26
CA GLY A 114 8.28 -0.49 -0.86
C GLY A 114 8.04 -1.88 -0.27
N GLY A 115 7.92 -2.91 -1.11
CA GLY A 115 7.88 -4.32 -0.70
C GLY A 115 6.68 -4.76 0.15
N TRP A 116 5.84 -3.84 0.62
CA TRP A 116 4.65 -4.13 1.41
C TRP A 116 3.47 -4.47 0.52
N GLU A 117 2.89 -5.64 0.77
CA GLU A 117 1.62 -6.09 0.24
C GLU A 117 0.54 -5.86 1.30
N ILE A 118 -0.43 -5.02 0.96
CA ILE A 118 -1.58 -4.70 1.82
C ILE A 118 -2.67 -5.73 1.53
N ILE A 119 -2.78 -6.76 2.37
CA ILE A 119 -3.74 -7.86 2.18
C ILE A 119 -5.15 -7.38 2.54
N LEU A 120 -5.27 -6.67 3.68
CA LEU A 120 -6.52 -6.11 4.15
C LEU A 120 -6.28 -4.67 4.63
N ASN A 121 -7.17 -3.76 4.26
CA ASN A 121 -7.25 -2.45 4.86
C ASN A 121 -8.70 -2.05 5.03
N ARG A 122 -9.12 -1.96 6.29
CA ARG A 122 -10.42 -1.46 6.73
C ARG A 122 -10.23 -0.37 7.77
N LEU A 123 -9.09 0.34 7.75
CA LEU A 123 -8.87 1.48 8.63
C LEU A 123 -9.76 2.64 8.17
N TYR A 124 -11.03 2.62 8.54
CA TYR A 124 -11.97 3.72 8.39
C TYR A 124 -11.62 4.86 9.33
N LYS A 125 -11.81 6.10 8.85
CA LYS A 125 -11.65 7.31 9.68
C LYS A 125 -12.62 7.35 10.87
N SER A 126 -13.76 6.67 10.77
CA SER A 126 -14.76 6.58 11.84
C SER A 126 -14.72 5.21 12.51
N ILE A 127 -14.61 5.19 13.83
CA ILE A 127 -14.56 3.99 14.69
C ILE A 127 -15.91 3.28 14.77
N GLN A 128 -17.02 3.96 14.49
CA GLN A 128 -18.37 3.43 14.70
C GLN A 128 -18.73 2.22 13.83
N ASN A 129 -17.92 1.94 12.81
CA ASN A 129 -18.15 0.84 11.88
C ASN A 129 -17.55 -0.49 12.34
N TYR A 130 -16.78 -0.53 13.44
CA TYR A 130 -16.09 -1.74 13.87
C TYR A 130 -16.90 -2.57 14.86
N VAL A 131 -16.74 -3.89 14.74
CA VAL A 131 -17.24 -4.85 15.74
C VAL A 131 -16.10 -5.37 16.62
N GLU A 132 -16.47 -5.94 17.76
CA GLU A 132 -15.53 -6.50 18.74
C GLU A 132 -14.68 -7.61 18.11
N ASN A 133 -13.37 -7.59 18.32
CA ASN A 133 -12.38 -8.49 17.71
C ASN A 133 -12.38 -8.48 16.17
N GLU A 134 -12.76 -7.36 15.55
CA GLU A 134 -12.70 -7.24 14.10
C GLU A 134 -11.25 -7.12 13.62
N PHE A 135 -10.90 -7.92 12.62
CA PHE A 135 -9.64 -7.77 11.91
C PHE A 135 -9.74 -6.61 10.91
N VAL A 136 -8.95 -5.56 11.13
CA VAL A 136 -9.12 -4.28 10.41
C VAL A 136 -7.95 -3.95 9.48
N PHE A 137 -6.77 -4.54 9.69
CA PHE A 137 -5.63 -4.30 8.81
C PHE A 137 -4.66 -5.47 8.79
N LEU A 138 -4.10 -5.74 7.61
CA LEU A 138 -3.02 -6.71 7.41
C LEU A 138 -2.09 -6.27 6.30
N ALA A 139 -0.81 -6.18 6.63
CA ALA A 139 0.24 -6.00 5.64
C ALA A 139 1.44 -6.88 5.92
N ILE A 140 2.14 -7.24 4.85
CA ILE A 140 3.37 -8.04 4.91
C ILE A 140 4.42 -7.54 3.94
N ASN A 141 5.68 -7.66 4.31
CA ASN A 141 6.81 -7.43 3.43
C ASN A 141 7.91 -8.45 3.71
N ASN A 142 8.22 -9.29 2.72
CA ASN A 142 9.22 -10.36 2.79
C ASN A 142 9.02 -11.33 3.97
N LYS A 143 9.44 -10.91 5.18
CA LYS A 143 9.26 -11.63 6.45
C LYS A 143 8.53 -10.81 7.50
N ASN A 144 8.39 -9.50 7.37
CA ASN A 144 7.72 -8.70 8.39
C ASN A 144 6.21 -8.72 8.19
N ILE A 145 5.48 -8.71 9.29
CA ILE A 145 4.03 -8.62 9.33
C ILE A 145 3.59 -7.52 10.27
N ILE A 146 2.45 -6.90 9.93
CA ILE A 146 1.62 -6.16 10.86
C ILE A 146 0.16 -6.57 10.67
N GLU A 147 -0.47 -6.93 11.77
CA GLU A 147 -1.91 -7.18 11.91
C GLU A 147 -2.48 -6.12 12.85
N VAL A 148 -3.68 -5.64 12.58
CA VAL A 148 -4.43 -4.81 13.52
C VAL A 148 -5.82 -5.40 13.72
N ILE A 149 -6.17 -5.56 14.98
CA ILE A 149 -7.49 -5.99 15.46
C ILE A 149 -8.11 -4.83 16.24
N PHE A 150 -9.41 -4.61 16.06
CA PHE A 150 -10.18 -3.67 16.86
C PHE A 150 -10.79 -4.36 18.09
N ASP A 151 -10.64 -3.71 19.24
CA ASP A 151 -11.14 -4.11 20.55
C ASP A 151 -11.89 -2.92 21.14
N LYS A 152 -13.12 -3.12 21.64
CA LYS A 152 -13.94 -1.98 22.11
C LYS A 152 -13.44 -1.34 23.40
N GLU A 153 -12.70 -2.07 24.23
CA GLU A 153 -12.16 -1.55 25.49
C GLU A 153 -10.84 -0.82 25.28
N ILE A 154 -10.02 -1.29 24.35
CA ILE A 154 -8.63 -0.84 24.14
C ILE A 154 -8.50 0.09 22.92
N GLY A 155 -9.39 -0.05 21.94
CA GLY A 155 -9.30 0.61 20.63
C GLY A 155 -8.68 -0.33 19.60
N TYR A 156 -7.39 -0.17 19.32
CA TYR A 156 -6.66 -0.95 18.32
C TYR A 156 -5.50 -1.72 18.95
N LEU A 157 -5.45 -3.01 18.65
CA LEU A 157 -4.35 -3.90 18.99
C LEU A 157 -3.52 -4.15 17.73
N ALA A 158 -2.34 -3.57 17.65
CA ALA A 158 -1.39 -3.82 16.56
C ALA A 158 -0.39 -4.92 16.95
N ASN A 159 -0.43 -6.02 16.22
CA ASN A 159 0.49 -7.15 16.34
C ASN A 159 1.54 -7.08 15.24
N THR A 160 2.81 -7.03 15.61
CA THR A 160 3.94 -7.05 14.66
C THR A 160 4.82 -8.26 14.92
N GLY A 161 5.54 -8.72 13.89
CA GLY A 161 6.47 -9.84 14.05
C GLY A 161 7.18 -10.21 12.76
N LYS A 162 7.92 -11.33 12.81
CA LYS A 162 8.70 -11.87 11.69
C LYS A 162 8.26 -13.30 11.37
N LEU A 163 7.85 -13.53 10.13
CA LEU A 163 7.60 -14.87 9.60
C LEU A 163 8.90 -15.68 9.58
N LYS A 164 8.86 -16.90 10.12
CA LYS A 164 9.95 -17.89 10.10
C LYS A 164 10.45 -18.10 8.68
N ASN A 165 9.51 -18.42 7.79
CA ASN A 165 9.74 -18.67 6.38
C ASN A 165 9.26 -17.48 5.53
N LYS A 166 9.88 -17.26 4.37
CA LYS A 166 9.35 -16.30 3.38
C LYS A 166 7.94 -16.75 2.97
N LYS A 167 7.03 -15.79 2.75
CA LYS A 167 5.66 -16.02 2.28
C LYS A 167 5.65 -17.06 1.15
N GLN A 168 5.15 -18.26 1.42
CA GLN A 168 4.91 -19.29 0.39
C GLN A 168 3.44 -19.38 -0.02
N THR A 169 2.53 -18.83 0.77
CA THR A 169 1.07 -18.95 0.58
C THR A 169 0.34 -17.64 0.85
N ASP A 170 -0.86 -17.50 0.28
CA ASP A 170 -1.75 -16.34 0.49
C ASP A 170 -2.34 -16.28 1.90
N PHE A 171 -2.13 -17.33 2.71
CA PHE A 171 -2.54 -17.40 4.11
C PHE A 171 -1.32 -17.38 5.01
N ILE A 172 -1.36 -16.50 6.01
CA ILE A 172 -0.34 -16.41 7.05
C ILE A 172 -0.77 -17.29 8.22
N ASN A 173 0.07 -18.25 8.60
CA ASN A 173 -0.11 -18.98 9.84
C ASN A 173 0.65 -18.26 10.96
N PHE A 174 -0.07 -17.72 11.95
CA PHE A 174 0.53 -16.98 13.07
C PHE A 174 1.45 -17.83 13.96
N GLN A 175 1.32 -19.17 13.92
CA GLN A 175 2.28 -20.07 14.59
C GLN A 175 3.70 -19.99 13.98
N ASP A 176 3.80 -19.43 12.77
CA ASP A 176 5.05 -19.18 12.07
C ASP A 176 5.56 -17.75 12.26
N VAL A 177 4.98 -16.97 13.17
CA VAL A 177 5.45 -15.62 13.53
C VAL A 177 6.34 -15.69 14.77
N GLU A 178 7.55 -15.17 14.65
CA GLU A 178 8.51 -14.98 15.73
C GLU A 178 8.58 -13.52 16.15
N ASN A 179 9.06 -13.27 17.37
CA ASN A 179 9.23 -11.93 17.95
C ASN A 179 7.92 -11.11 17.92
N LEU A 180 6.80 -11.77 18.23
CA LEU A 180 5.51 -11.11 18.30
C LEU A 180 5.57 -9.97 19.33
N LYS A 181 5.25 -8.75 18.90
CA LYS A 181 5.05 -7.59 19.76
C LYS A 181 3.63 -7.08 19.56
N SER A 182 2.95 -6.82 20.67
CA SER A 182 1.60 -6.26 20.68
C SER A 182 1.64 -4.87 21.30
N LEU A 183 1.02 -3.91 20.61
CA LEU A 183 0.93 -2.51 21.00
C LEU A 183 -0.52 -2.06 20.94
N ASN A 184 -0.94 -1.29 21.94
CA ASN A 184 -2.30 -0.81 22.09
C ASN A 184 -2.38 0.66 21.70
N PHE A 185 -3.41 1.04 20.95
CA PHE A 185 -3.67 2.41 20.53
C PHE A 185 -5.14 2.75 20.76
N SER A 186 -5.38 3.84 21.50
CA SER A 186 -6.74 4.34 21.77
C SER A 186 -7.38 5.07 20.60
N ASP A 187 -6.58 5.52 19.64
CA ASP A 187 -6.99 6.37 18.54
C ASP A 187 -6.29 6.00 17.22
N MET A 188 -6.97 6.34 16.12
CA MET A 188 -6.51 6.01 14.77
C MET A 188 -5.25 6.78 14.37
N GLU A 189 -5.08 8.01 14.83
CA GLU A 189 -3.93 8.85 14.49
C GLU A 189 -2.62 8.23 15.02
N SER A 190 -2.60 7.85 16.30
CA SER A 190 -1.45 7.20 16.91
C SER A 190 -1.14 5.84 16.28
N LEU A 191 -2.16 5.07 15.92
CA LEU A 191 -1.99 3.80 15.20
C LEU A 191 -1.33 4.04 13.82
N VAL A 192 -1.83 5.02 13.06
CA VAL A 192 -1.31 5.35 11.72
C VAL A 192 0.14 5.80 11.80
N ASP A 193 0.47 6.69 12.73
CA ASP A 193 1.85 7.14 12.95
C ASP A 193 2.79 5.97 13.25
N PHE A 194 2.35 5.03 14.09
CA PHE A 194 3.11 3.80 14.35
C PHE A 194 3.30 2.97 13.06
N MET A 195 2.21 2.73 12.32
CA MET A 195 2.24 1.93 11.10
C MET A 195 3.12 2.53 10.01
N GLU A 196 3.03 3.83 9.75
CA GLU A 196 3.87 4.51 8.75
C GLU A 196 5.36 4.38 9.09
N ASN A 197 5.71 4.55 10.37
CA ASN A 197 7.08 4.37 10.83
C ASN A 197 7.54 2.92 10.66
N TYR A 198 6.69 1.95 11.00
CA TYR A 198 6.98 0.53 10.83
C TYR A 198 7.17 0.13 9.36
N PHE A 199 6.43 0.73 8.43
CA PHE A 199 6.59 0.46 7.01
C PHE A 199 7.93 0.97 6.45
N ILE A 200 8.41 2.10 6.96
CA ILE A 200 9.70 2.68 6.53
C ILE A 200 10.88 1.92 7.16
N LYS A 201 10.75 1.52 8.43
CA LYS A 201 11.78 0.81 9.19
C LYS A 201 11.15 -0.31 10.01
N PRO A 202 11.00 -1.52 9.44
CA PRO A 202 10.58 -2.65 10.23
C PRO A 202 11.70 -3.02 11.24
N ASP A 203 11.34 -3.14 12.51
CA ASP A 203 12.20 -3.67 13.60
C ASP A 203 12.78 -5.05 13.25
#